data_AF-A0A2V5VDT4-F1
#
_entry.id   AF-A0A2V5VDT4-F1
#
_cell.length_a   1.000
_cell.length_b   1.000
_cell.length_c   1.000
_cell.angle_alpha   90.00
_cell.angle_beta   90.00
_cell.angle_gamma   90.00
#
_symmetry.space_group_name_H-M   'P 1'
#
loop_
_entity.id
_entity.type
_entity.pdbx_description
1 polymer ?
#
loop_
_entity_poly.entity_id
_entity_poly.type
_entity_poly.pdbx_seq_one_letter_code
_entity_poly.pdbx_strand_id
1 'polypeptide(L)'
;MTRESDVFVPLPTRVAIANSYRNAIFVCIHFNSTQRAGADGIETYFYSRDSLPLASAVHYFVAGGAPSPNRGVRRRGYYVLRKTKVPAVLVECGFLTNPTEAAYAQNATYQQKLAEEIAAGIRGRFSVTSALSPTRVATAESIPLQSYIDQTNVRGSERSRSKRSHKKRSSSKSSKKKKSSKPLDSKSSATPKEGEG
;
A
#
# COMPACT_ATOMS: atom_id res chain seq x y z
N MET A 1 2.53 -24.24 -9.21
CA MET A 1 3.33 -23.13 -8.65
C MET A 1 3.72 -22.15 -9.76
N THR A 2 4.07 -20.89 -9.47
CA THR A 2 4.61 -19.96 -10.50
C THR A 2 6.12 -20.06 -10.67
N ARG A 3 6.82 -20.57 -9.64
CA ARG A 3 8.26 -20.92 -9.62
C ARG A 3 8.50 -21.91 -8.48
N GLU A 4 9.60 -22.65 -8.57
CA GLU A 4 10.02 -23.64 -7.56
C GLU A 4 11.45 -23.41 -7.05
N SER A 5 12.14 -22.41 -7.61
CA SER A 5 13.50 -22.00 -7.24
C SER A 5 13.62 -20.48 -7.19
N ASP A 6 14.82 -19.98 -6.84
CA ASP A 6 15.12 -18.55 -6.81
C ASP A 6 15.37 -17.98 -8.21
N VAL A 7 14.28 -17.83 -8.96
CA VAL A 7 14.27 -17.28 -10.32
C VAL A 7 13.27 -16.13 -10.42
N PHE A 8 13.65 -15.12 -11.18
CA PHE A 8 12.75 -14.02 -11.48
C PHE A 8 11.66 -14.45 -12.47
N VAL A 9 10.39 -14.28 -12.07
CA VAL A 9 9.22 -14.47 -12.94
C VAL A 9 8.50 -13.12 -13.11
N PRO A 10 8.42 -12.56 -14.34
CA PRO A 10 7.71 -11.30 -14.59
C PRO A 10 6.23 -11.37 -14.21
N LEU A 11 5.65 -10.23 -13.78
CA LEU A 11 4.22 -10.17 -13.41
C LEU A 11 3.27 -10.66 -14.52
N PRO A 12 3.46 -10.30 -15.82
CA PRO A 12 2.63 -10.85 -16.89
C PRO A 12 2.72 -12.38 -16.99
N THR A 13 3.89 -12.96 -16.81
CA THR A 13 4.10 -14.42 -16.83
C THR A 13 3.35 -15.11 -15.69
N ARG A 14 3.41 -14.56 -14.47
CA ARG A 14 2.66 -15.11 -13.31
C ARG A 14 1.16 -15.17 -13.60
N VAL A 15 0.63 -14.10 -14.18
CA VAL A 15 -0.79 -14.00 -14.58
C VAL A 15 -1.11 -14.96 -15.72
N ALA A 16 -0.22 -15.09 -16.71
CA ALA A 16 -0.42 -16.02 -17.83
C ALA A 16 -0.52 -17.47 -17.34
N ILE A 17 0.37 -17.88 -16.42
CA ILE A 17 0.30 -19.18 -15.75
C ILE A 17 -1.02 -19.34 -15.01
N ALA A 18 -1.42 -18.36 -14.18
CA ALA A 18 -2.68 -18.45 -13.44
C ALA A 18 -3.90 -18.61 -14.38
N ASN A 19 -3.92 -17.86 -15.48
CA ASN A 19 -5.01 -17.85 -16.45
C ASN A 19 -5.02 -19.07 -17.39
N SER A 20 -3.95 -19.87 -17.45
CA SER A 20 -3.94 -21.12 -18.22
C SER A 20 -4.73 -22.22 -17.53
N TYR A 21 -4.89 -22.16 -16.21
CA TYR A 21 -5.72 -23.10 -15.44
C TYR A 21 -7.20 -22.67 -15.44
N ARG A 22 -8.09 -23.65 -15.59
CA ARG A 22 -9.54 -23.50 -15.38
C ARG A 22 -9.87 -23.98 -13.97
N ASN A 23 -10.94 -23.45 -13.37
CA ASN A 23 -11.43 -23.86 -12.04
C ASN A 23 -10.34 -23.81 -10.95
N ALA A 24 -9.43 -22.85 -11.05
CA ALA A 24 -8.33 -22.66 -10.12
C ALA A 24 -8.55 -21.42 -9.24
N ILE A 25 -7.61 -21.20 -8.33
CA ILE A 25 -7.44 -19.95 -7.60
C ILE A 25 -6.00 -19.48 -7.76
N PHE A 26 -5.76 -18.20 -7.55
CA PHE A 26 -4.41 -17.62 -7.53
C PHE A 26 -4.11 -17.03 -6.15
N VAL A 27 -3.05 -17.52 -5.52
CA VAL A 27 -2.60 -17.05 -4.21
C VAL A 27 -1.16 -16.57 -4.34
N CYS A 28 -0.93 -15.29 -4.03
CA CYS A 28 0.38 -14.67 -4.03
C CYS A 28 0.84 -14.48 -2.58
N ILE A 29 2.01 -14.98 -2.22
CA ILE A 29 2.55 -14.93 -0.85
C ILE A 29 3.72 -13.94 -0.83
N HIS A 30 3.60 -12.91 -0.01
CA HIS A 30 4.54 -11.80 0.11
C HIS A 30 4.84 -11.52 1.60
N PHE A 31 5.92 -10.79 1.83
CA PHE A 31 6.13 -10.05 3.08
C PHE A 31 6.32 -8.58 2.72
N ASN A 32 5.72 -7.72 3.53
CA ASN A 32 5.66 -6.30 3.32
C ASN A 32 6.98 -5.64 3.72
N SER A 33 7.15 -4.38 3.34
CA SER A 33 8.31 -3.57 3.67
C SER A 33 7.92 -2.10 3.65
N THR A 34 8.39 -1.34 4.63
CA THR A 34 8.16 0.10 4.72
C THR A 34 9.30 0.82 5.43
N GLN A 35 9.41 2.13 5.22
CA GLN A 35 10.46 2.95 5.86
C GLN A 35 10.30 3.05 7.38
N ARG A 36 9.09 2.80 7.90
CA ARG A 36 8.83 2.78 9.34
C ARG A 36 9.11 1.39 9.90
N ALA A 37 10.26 1.22 10.55
CA ALA A 37 10.67 -0.06 11.14
C ALA A 37 9.67 -0.64 12.18
N GLY A 38 8.84 0.21 12.80
CA GLY A 38 7.79 -0.24 13.74
C GLY A 38 6.45 -0.61 13.10
N ALA A 39 6.34 -0.71 11.78
CA ALA A 39 5.13 -1.23 11.16
C ALA A 39 5.13 -2.76 11.19
N ASP A 40 4.03 -3.34 11.64
CA ASP A 40 3.83 -4.78 11.74
C ASP A 40 2.41 -5.19 11.32
N GLY A 41 2.20 -6.50 11.12
CA GLY A 41 0.88 -7.12 10.98
C GLY A 41 0.60 -7.77 9.63
N ILE A 42 -0.49 -8.54 9.59
CA ILE A 42 -0.96 -9.30 8.43
C ILE A 42 -1.96 -8.49 7.62
N GLU A 43 -1.79 -8.47 6.29
CA GLU A 43 -2.75 -7.88 5.34
C GLU A 43 -3.09 -8.90 4.25
N THR A 44 -4.36 -8.97 3.83
CA THR A 44 -4.74 -9.74 2.65
C THR A 44 -5.40 -8.85 1.62
N TYR A 45 -4.88 -8.86 0.41
CA TYR A 45 -5.32 -8.05 -0.71
C TYR A 45 -6.12 -8.85 -1.73
N PHE A 46 -7.16 -8.24 -2.28
CA PHE A 46 -7.94 -8.76 -3.40
C PHE A 46 -8.33 -7.61 -4.35
N TYR A 47 -8.92 -7.93 -5.51
CA TYR A 47 -9.42 -6.91 -6.44
C TYR A 47 -10.84 -7.17 -6.93
N SER A 48 -11.07 -8.36 -7.48
CA SER A 48 -12.37 -8.78 -8.02
C SER A 48 -13.31 -9.24 -6.90
N ARG A 49 -14.61 -8.95 -7.02
CA ARG A 49 -15.59 -9.23 -5.94
C ARG A 49 -15.73 -10.72 -5.63
N ASP A 50 -15.59 -11.57 -6.64
CA ASP A 50 -15.56 -13.03 -6.54
C ASP A 50 -14.38 -13.58 -5.70
N SER A 51 -13.34 -12.77 -5.50
CA SER A 51 -12.16 -13.11 -4.71
C SER A 51 -12.34 -12.79 -3.23
N LEU A 52 -13.39 -12.06 -2.83
CA LEU A 52 -13.61 -11.65 -1.45
C LEU A 52 -13.84 -12.82 -0.48
N PRO A 53 -14.61 -13.88 -0.81
CA PRO A 53 -14.71 -15.06 0.05
C PRO A 53 -13.36 -15.73 0.28
N LEU A 54 -12.56 -15.90 -0.79
CA LEU A 54 -11.20 -16.44 -0.68
C LEU A 54 -10.31 -15.55 0.21
N ALA A 55 -10.35 -14.23 0.01
CA ALA A 55 -9.58 -13.29 0.80
C ALA A 55 -10.00 -13.31 2.27
N SER A 56 -11.30 -13.39 2.54
CA SER A 56 -11.85 -13.44 3.89
C SER A 56 -11.41 -14.69 4.64
N ALA A 57 -11.54 -15.86 4.02
CA ALA A 57 -11.15 -17.12 4.64
C ALA A 57 -9.64 -17.19 4.86
N VAL A 58 -8.82 -16.89 3.84
CA VAL A 58 -7.36 -16.88 3.99
C VAL A 58 -6.92 -15.90 5.08
N HIS A 59 -7.50 -14.71 5.12
CA HIS A 59 -7.15 -13.73 6.15
C HIS A 59 -7.56 -14.16 7.56
N TYR A 60 -8.76 -14.74 7.72
CA TYR A 60 -9.27 -15.22 9.00
C TYR A 60 -8.30 -16.21 9.67
N PHE A 61 -7.84 -17.23 8.94
CA PHE A 61 -6.90 -18.22 9.45
C PHE A 61 -5.50 -17.63 9.68
N VAL A 62 -4.94 -16.95 8.67
CA VAL A 62 -3.57 -16.42 8.78
C VAL A 62 -3.44 -15.39 9.90
N ALA A 63 -4.40 -14.46 10.03
CA ALA A 63 -4.38 -13.47 11.10
C ALA A 63 -4.68 -14.07 12.48
N GLY A 64 -5.45 -15.16 12.56
CA GLY A 64 -5.70 -15.88 13.81
C GLY A 64 -4.52 -16.74 14.27
N GLY A 65 -3.73 -17.27 13.33
CA GLY A 65 -2.56 -18.10 13.60
C GLY A 65 -1.25 -17.32 13.77
N ALA A 66 -1.14 -16.09 13.25
CA ALA A 66 0.07 -15.28 13.35
C ALA A 66 0.20 -14.57 14.71
N PRO A 67 1.40 -14.47 15.31
CA PRO A 67 1.68 -13.61 16.45
C PRO A 67 1.85 -12.13 16.03
N SER A 68 1.02 -11.69 15.07
CA SER A 68 1.13 -10.39 14.40
C SER A 68 -0.23 -9.70 14.39
N PRO A 69 -0.30 -8.35 14.47
CA PRO A 69 -1.57 -7.65 14.42
C PRO A 69 -2.38 -7.95 13.16
N ASN A 70 -3.70 -8.07 13.32
CA ASN A 70 -4.62 -8.17 12.19
C ASN A 70 -4.84 -6.76 11.58
N ARG A 71 -4.41 -6.55 10.33
CA ARG A 71 -4.57 -5.27 9.61
C ARG A 71 -5.66 -5.31 8.53
N GLY A 72 -6.43 -6.39 8.50
CA GLY A 72 -7.64 -6.54 7.71
C GLY A 72 -7.42 -6.93 6.25
N VAL A 73 -8.56 -7.18 5.61
CA VAL A 73 -8.68 -7.40 4.17
C VAL A 73 -8.73 -6.06 3.44
N ARG A 74 -8.09 -5.95 2.29
CA ARG A 74 -7.97 -4.70 1.52
C ARG A 74 -8.23 -4.94 0.04
N ARG A 75 -8.99 -4.05 -0.60
CA ARG A 75 -9.18 -4.09 -2.05
C ARG A 75 -8.19 -3.15 -2.71
N ARG A 76 -7.27 -3.69 -3.54
CA ARG A 76 -6.21 -2.90 -4.17
C ARG A 76 -5.90 -3.35 -5.59
N GLY A 77 -5.56 -2.39 -6.44
CA GLY A 77 -5.32 -2.58 -7.87
C GLY A 77 -3.96 -3.16 -8.27
N TYR A 78 -3.41 -4.12 -7.52
CA TYR A 78 -2.15 -4.76 -7.91
C TYR A 78 -2.28 -5.48 -9.25
N TYR A 79 -1.24 -5.41 -10.09
CA TYR A 79 -1.27 -5.95 -11.46
C TYR A 79 -1.72 -7.41 -11.49
N VAL A 80 -1.13 -8.26 -10.64
CA VAL A 80 -1.44 -9.70 -10.58
C VAL A 80 -2.88 -9.97 -10.17
N LEU A 81 -3.47 -9.14 -9.32
CA LEU A 81 -4.87 -9.29 -8.90
C LEU A 81 -5.84 -8.79 -9.97
N ARG A 82 -5.50 -7.70 -10.65
CA ARG A 82 -6.34 -7.09 -11.70
C ARG A 82 -6.39 -7.89 -13.00
N LYS A 83 -5.32 -8.62 -13.32
CA LYS A 83 -5.15 -9.30 -14.61
C LYS A 83 -5.40 -10.81 -14.55
N THR A 84 -5.53 -11.37 -13.36
CA THR A 84 -5.92 -12.77 -13.16
C THR A 84 -7.44 -12.91 -13.27
N LYS A 85 -7.89 -13.91 -14.03
CA LYS A 85 -9.31 -14.16 -14.35
C LYS A 85 -9.99 -15.07 -13.33
N VAL A 86 -9.23 -15.95 -12.69
CA VAL A 86 -9.70 -16.78 -11.57
C VAL A 86 -9.67 -15.97 -10.26
N PRO A 87 -10.38 -16.39 -9.20
CA PRO A 87 -10.29 -15.74 -7.90
C PRO A 87 -8.85 -15.61 -7.43
N ALA A 88 -8.45 -14.40 -7.05
CA ALA A 88 -7.05 -14.03 -6.83
C ALA A 88 -6.85 -13.21 -5.55
N VAL A 89 -5.88 -13.62 -4.73
CA VAL A 89 -5.49 -12.92 -3.49
C VAL A 89 -3.98 -12.76 -3.38
N LEU A 90 -3.55 -11.73 -2.65
CA LEU A 90 -2.16 -11.52 -2.24
C LEU A 90 -2.11 -11.38 -0.73
N VAL A 91 -1.35 -12.22 -0.06
CA VAL A 91 -1.18 -12.22 1.40
C VAL A 91 0.17 -11.59 1.73
N GLU A 92 0.15 -10.53 2.53
CA GLU A 92 1.34 -9.97 3.18
C GLU A 92 1.46 -10.58 4.58
N CYS A 93 2.43 -11.47 4.76
CA CYS A 93 2.59 -12.31 5.95
C CYS A 93 3.35 -11.63 7.11
N GLY A 94 3.43 -10.30 7.11
CA GLY A 94 4.21 -9.49 8.05
C GLY A 94 5.18 -8.54 7.31
N PHE A 95 5.95 -7.75 8.05
CA PHE A 95 6.88 -6.74 7.54
C PHE A 95 8.34 -7.15 7.78
N LEU A 96 9.12 -7.33 6.71
CA LEU A 96 10.57 -7.64 6.83
C LEU A 96 11.39 -6.48 7.42
N THR A 97 10.83 -5.27 7.44
CA THR A 97 11.46 -4.09 8.04
C THR A 97 11.26 -4.02 9.56
N ASN A 98 10.37 -4.84 10.12
CA ASN A 98 10.22 -5.01 11.55
C ASN A 98 11.11 -6.17 12.02
N PRO A 99 12.08 -5.94 12.93
CA PRO A 99 13.01 -7.00 13.36
C PRO A 99 12.32 -8.23 13.95
N THR A 100 11.23 -8.04 14.68
CA THR A 100 10.46 -9.14 15.29
C THR A 100 9.78 -9.99 14.21
N GLU A 101 9.09 -9.35 13.25
CA GLU A 101 8.44 -10.09 12.16
C GLU A 101 9.43 -10.69 11.17
N ALA A 102 10.58 -10.06 10.94
CA ALA A 102 11.67 -10.62 10.16
C ALA A 102 12.23 -11.90 10.81
N ALA A 103 12.38 -11.92 12.14
CA ALA A 103 12.78 -13.12 12.87
C ALA A 103 11.74 -14.25 12.75
N TYR A 104 10.45 -13.92 12.79
CA TYR A 104 9.39 -14.89 12.50
C TYR A 104 9.50 -15.42 11.06
N ALA A 105 9.68 -14.54 10.08
CA ALA A 105 9.78 -14.91 8.66
C ALA A 105 10.95 -15.86 8.36
N GLN A 106 12.03 -15.81 9.15
CA GLN A 106 13.19 -16.72 9.03
C GLN A 106 13.00 -18.05 9.76
N ASN A 107 12.00 -18.16 10.64
CA ASN A 107 11.75 -19.35 11.44
C ASN A 107 10.96 -20.41 10.65
N ALA A 108 11.54 -21.60 10.46
CA ALA A 108 10.92 -22.68 9.68
C ALA A 108 9.58 -23.18 10.27
N THR A 109 9.45 -23.24 11.60
CA THR A 109 8.19 -23.61 12.25
C THR A 109 7.10 -22.57 11.98
N TYR A 110 7.45 -21.29 12.00
CA TYR A 110 6.49 -20.23 11.67
C TYR A 110 6.11 -20.22 10.19
N GLN A 111 7.07 -20.45 9.28
CA GLN A 111 6.79 -20.61 7.85
C GLN A 111 5.82 -21.77 7.60
N GLN A 112 6.04 -22.92 8.24
CA GLN A 112 5.15 -24.08 8.15
C GLN A 112 3.76 -23.75 8.69
N LYS A 113 3.67 -23.09 9.85
CA LYS A 113 2.38 -22.63 10.40
C LYS A 113 1.64 -21.70 9.43
N LEU A 114 2.31 -20.70 8.86
CA LEU A 114 1.71 -19.80 7.87
C LEU A 114 1.19 -20.57 6.65
N ALA A 115 1.94 -21.56 6.15
CA ALA A 115 1.51 -22.39 5.04
C ALA A 115 0.24 -23.21 5.38
N GLU A 116 0.17 -23.75 6.60
CA GLU A 116 -0.99 -24.48 7.12
C GLU A 116 -2.23 -23.58 7.23
N GLU A 117 -2.08 -22.36 7.77
CA GLU A 117 -3.17 -21.39 7.89
C GLU A 117 -3.66 -20.90 6.52
N ILE A 118 -2.76 -20.64 5.56
CA ILE A 118 -3.12 -20.33 4.18
C ILE A 118 -3.91 -21.50 3.57
N ALA A 119 -3.44 -22.73 3.76
CA ALA A 119 -4.12 -23.92 3.25
C ALA A 119 -5.49 -24.14 3.91
N ALA A 120 -5.63 -23.87 5.21
CA ALA A 120 -6.89 -23.92 5.93
C ALA A 120 -7.88 -22.89 5.39
N GLY A 121 -7.45 -21.65 5.19
CA GLY A 121 -8.29 -20.60 4.59
C GLY A 121 -8.67 -20.87 3.14
N ILE A 122 -7.77 -21.48 2.35
CA ILE A 122 -8.13 -21.97 1.02
C ILE A 122 -9.25 -23.00 1.14
N ARG A 123 -9.12 -24.05 1.97
CA ARG A 123 -10.18 -25.07 2.14
C ARG A 123 -11.49 -24.48 2.63
N GLY A 124 -11.42 -23.54 3.58
CA GLY A 124 -12.58 -22.89 4.20
C GLY A 124 -13.30 -21.85 3.32
N ARG A 125 -12.77 -21.47 2.15
CA ARG A 125 -13.34 -20.40 1.31
C ARG A 125 -14.82 -20.55 0.93
N PHE A 126 -15.34 -21.79 0.90
CA PHE A 126 -16.74 -22.07 0.60
C PHE A 126 -17.66 -21.97 1.82
N SER A 127 -17.11 -21.97 3.02
CA SER A 127 -17.83 -21.83 4.29
C SER A 127 -17.96 -20.37 4.75
N VAL A 128 -17.57 -19.42 3.89
CA VAL A 128 -17.66 -17.98 4.19
C VAL A 128 -19.12 -17.53 4.11
N THR A 129 -19.65 -17.02 5.23
CA THR A 129 -21.03 -16.54 5.32
C THR A 129 -21.08 -15.03 5.57
N SER A 130 -22.07 -14.37 4.99
CA SER A 130 -22.41 -12.99 5.35
C SER A 130 -23.18 -13.00 6.67
N ALA A 131 -22.80 -12.13 7.61
CA ALA A 131 -23.48 -11.99 8.90
C ALA A 131 -24.92 -11.45 8.81
N LEU A 132 -25.39 -11.06 7.61
CA LEU A 132 -26.70 -10.44 7.37
C LEU A 132 -27.82 -11.44 6.97
N SER A 133 -27.58 -12.75 7.03
CA SER A 133 -28.62 -13.76 6.75
C SER A 133 -29.20 -14.33 8.04
N PRO A 134 -30.42 -13.95 8.46
CA PRO A 134 -30.98 -14.30 9.77
C PRO A 134 -31.49 -15.75 9.91
N THR A 135 -31.30 -16.63 8.91
CA THR A 135 -31.98 -17.94 8.86
C THR A 135 -31.04 -19.15 8.89
N ARG A 136 -29.78 -19.01 9.28
CA ARG A 136 -28.91 -20.18 9.48
C ARG A 136 -28.63 -20.41 10.96
N VAL A 137 -29.04 -21.58 11.44
CA VAL A 137 -28.54 -22.16 12.69
C VAL A 137 -27.02 -22.07 12.62
N ALA A 138 -26.42 -21.29 13.53
CA ALA A 138 -24.99 -21.14 13.62
C ALA A 138 -24.37 -22.49 13.99
N THR A 139 -23.94 -23.26 13.00
CA THR A 139 -22.99 -24.33 13.24
C THR A 139 -21.64 -23.68 13.55
N ALA A 140 -20.86 -24.29 14.44
CA ALA A 140 -19.55 -23.79 14.87
C ALA A 140 -18.49 -23.70 13.75
N GLU A 141 -18.86 -23.94 12.48
CA GLU A 141 -17.98 -24.06 11.32
C GLU A 141 -18.05 -22.89 10.32
N SER A 142 -18.87 -21.86 10.55
CA SER A 142 -19.00 -20.78 9.57
C SER A 142 -17.88 -19.75 9.69
N ILE A 143 -17.17 -19.47 8.59
CA ILE A 143 -16.14 -18.43 8.56
C ILE A 143 -16.83 -17.08 8.26
N PRO A 144 -16.63 -16.03 9.07
CA PRO A 144 -17.25 -14.75 8.80
C PRO A 144 -16.61 -14.07 7.59
N LEU A 145 -17.46 -13.52 6.71
CA LEU A 145 -17.01 -12.60 5.67
C LEU A 145 -16.29 -11.41 6.32
N GLN A 146 -15.06 -11.14 5.90
CA GLN A 146 -14.25 -10.07 6.49
C GLN A 146 -14.67 -8.72 5.88
N SER A 147 -14.84 -7.70 6.73
CA SER A 147 -14.88 -6.32 6.28
C SER A 147 -13.59 -5.96 5.56
N TYR A 148 -13.66 -5.09 4.54
CA TYR A 148 -12.48 -4.69 3.80
C TYR A 148 -12.38 -3.18 3.57
N ILE A 149 -11.14 -2.70 3.44
CA ILE A 149 -10.84 -1.31 3.10
C ILE A 149 -10.67 -1.21 1.58
N ASP A 150 -11.45 -0.36 0.91
CA ASP A 150 -11.28 -0.10 -0.53
C ASP A 150 -10.19 0.95 -0.78
N GLN A 151 -9.07 0.52 -1.36
CA GLN A 151 -7.92 1.34 -1.70
C GLN A 151 -7.73 1.49 -3.22
N THR A 152 -8.77 1.20 -4.02
CA THR A 152 -8.70 1.34 -5.48
C THR A 152 -8.70 2.81 -5.94
N ASN A 153 -9.21 3.72 -5.11
CA ASN A 153 -9.38 5.15 -5.42
C ASN A 153 -8.34 6.07 -4.77
N VAL A 154 -7.26 5.53 -4.19
CA VAL A 154 -6.19 6.38 -3.66
C VAL A 154 -5.42 7.00 -4.83
N ARG A 155 -5.91 8.15 -5.32
CA ARG A 155 -5.11 9.10 -6.11
C ARG A 155 -3.85 9.35 -5.30
N GLY A 156 -2.69 9.19 -5.93
CA GLY A 156 -1.41 9.49 -5.32
C GLY A 156 -1.48 10.82 -4.59
N SER A 157 -0.98 10.87 -3.36
CA SER A 157 -0.90 12.09 -2.58
C SER A 157 -0.36 13.21 -3.48
N GLU A 158 -1.08 14.33 -3.47
CA GLU A 158 -0.83 15.47 -4.32
C GLU A 158 0.63 15.89 -4.20
N ARG A 159 1.43 15.65 -5.26
CA ARG A 159 2.55 16.53 -5.55
C ARG A 159 1.94 17.90 -5.87
N SER A 160 1.82 18.73 -4.84
CA SER A 160 1.60 20.17 -4.94
C SER A 160 2.63 20.74 -5.93
N ARG A 161 2.25 20.82 -7.20
CA ARG A 161 2.96 21.60 -8.21
C ARG A 161 2.45 23.02 -8.04
N SER A 162 3.24 23.85 -7.35
CA SER A 162 3.00 25.28 -7.28
C SER A 162 2.96 25.85 -8.70
N LYS A 163 1.76 26.27 -9.13
CA LYS A 163 1.59 27.03 -10.37
C LYS A 163 2.11 28.44 -10.12
N ARG A 164 3.37 28.69 -10.50
CA ARG A 164 3.95 30.03 -10.59
C ARG A 164 3.24 30.77 -11.73
N SER A 165 2.33 31.69 -11.40
CA SER A 165 1.61 32.49 -12.38
C SER A 165 2.52 33.60 -12.92
N HIS A 166 2.83 33.53 -14.21
CA HIS A 166 3.40 34.65 -14.95
C HIS A 166 2.34 35.75 -15.09
N LYS A 167 2.46 36.84 -14.32
CA LYS A 167 1.68 38.07 -14.55
C LYS A 167 2.42 38.93 -15.57
N LYS A 168 1.93 38.92 -16.83
CA LYS A 168 2.32 39.86 -17.89
C LYS A 168 1.98 41.29 -17.44
N ARG A 169 2.93 42.21 -17.69
CA ARG A 169 2.76 43.67 -17.60
C ARG A 169 1.85 44.15 -18.72
N SER A 170 0.95 45.09 -18.42
CA SER A 170 0.43 46.07 -19.38
C SER A 170 0.28 47.43 -18.68
N SER A 171 0.64 48.47 -19.43
CA SER A 171 0.80 49.87 -19.04
C SER A 171 -0.47 50.69 -19.27
N SER A 172 -0.74 51.68 -18.42
CA SER A 172 -1.43 52.92 -18.83
C SER A 172 -1.05 54.12 -17.95
N LYS A 173 -0.97 55.28 -18.61
CA LYS A 173 -0.47 56.62 -18.20
C LYS A 173 -1.52 57.46 -17.44
N SER A 174 -1.00 58.52 -16.78
CA SER A 174 -1.60 59.88 -16.51
C SER A 174 -1.71 60.19 -15.01
N SER A 175 -1.39 61.36 -14.41
CA SER A 175 -0.77 62.65 -14.80
C SER A 175 -0.65 63.56 -13.55
N LYS A 176 0.44 64.37 -13.43
CA LYS A 176 0.62 65.65 -12.66
C LYS A 176 0.38 65.62 -11.12
N LYS A 177 1.19 66.24 -10.24
CA LYS A 177 1.59 67.66 -10.19
C LYS A 177 2.69 67.92 -9.13
N LYS A 178 3.47 68.99 -9.36
CA LYS A 178 4.63 69.60 -8.64
C LYS A 178 4.57 69.77 -7.11
N LYS A 179 5.75 69.72 -6.45
CA LYS A 179 6.46 70.85 -5.75
C LYS A 179 7.81 70.35 -5.17
N SER A 180 8.96 70.84 -5.65
CA SER A 180 9.92 71.78 -4.97
C SER A 180 10.34 71.32 -3.57
N SER A 181 11.61 71.01 -3.28
CA SER A 181 12.71 71.98 -3.13
C SER A 181 14.12 71.36 -3.29
N LYS A 182 15.08 72.26 -3.55
CA LYS A 182 16.50 72.06 -3.90
C LYS A 182 17.41 71.78 -2.66
N PRO A 183 18.73 71.55 -2.85
CA PRO A 183 19.60 70.67 -2.07
C PRO A 183 20.59 71.44 -1.17
N LEU A 184 21.57 70.74 -0.56
CA LEU A 184 22.97 71.14 -0.31
C LEU A 184 23.70 69.87 0.22
N ASP A 185 24.69 69.34 -0.50
CA ASP A 185 26.14 69.50 -0.26
C ASP A 185 26.60 68.93 1.10
N SER A 186 27.72 68.21 1.27
CA SER A 186 28.84 67.81 0.42
C SER A 186 29.74 66.89 1.26
N LYS A 187 30.59 66.07 0.60
CA LYS A 187 31.97 65.65 1.00
C LYS A 187 32.18 65.01 2.40
N SER A 188 33.13 64.11 2.67
CA SER A 188 34.18 63.37 1.96
C SER A 188 34.94 62.60 3.05
N SER A 189 35.80 61.65 2.65
CA SER A 189 36.96 61.12 3.40
C SER A 189 36.64 60.17 4.56
N ALA A 190 37.48 59.20 4.95
CA ALA A 190 38.60 58.49 4.35
C ALA A 190 38.92 57.34 5.34
N THR A 191 39.43 56.22 4.83
CA THR A 191 40.12 55.13 5.55
C THR A 191 41.39 55.63 6.26
N PRO A 192 41.93 54.97 7.31
CA PRO A 192 42.81 53.77 7.19
C PRO A 192 42.48 52.67 8.25
N LYS A 193 42.69 51.36 8.02
CA LYS A 193 43.91 50.52 7.96
C LYS A 193 44.58 50.25 9.33
N GLU A 194 45.06 48.99 9.48
CA GLU A 194 45.92 48.37 10.53
C GLU A 194 45.18 47.73 11.72
N GLY A 195 45.57 46.58 12.28
CA GLY A 195 46.69 45.63 12.11
C GLY A 195 46.33 44.34 12.90
N GLU A 196 46.60 43.15 12.35
CA GLU A 196 47.70 42.23 12.70
C GLU A 196 47.72 41.68 14.14
N GLY A 197 47.85 40.34 14.21
CA GLY A 197 47.94 39.51 15.40
C GLY A 197 47.44 38.10 15.12
#